data_AF-A0A7W7M1C1-F1
#
_entry.id   AF-A0A7W7M1C1-F1
#
_cell.length_a   1.000
_cell.length_b   1.000
_cell.length_c   1.000
_cell.angle_alpha   90.00
_cell.angle_beta   90.00
_cell.angle_gamma   90.00
#
_symmetry.space_group_name_H-M   'P 1'
#
loop_
_entity.id
_entity.type
_entity.pdbx_description
1 polymer ?
#
loop_
_entity_poly.entity_id
_entity_poly.type
_entity_poly.pdbx_seq_one_letter_code
_entity_poly.pdbx_strand_id
1 'polypeptide(L)'
;MNTLRLALPGAALSGVLLVTGVTPAVAASDAPAETVTAQVGPMVTKAQKVKKLGSLTGNSGASRDRWFDALTQHKKGKASIKKYRFDWGTDYCSGAPEKISGGYDFTFACYRHDFGYRNYKKTVGKKAFKNYHKPRIDKAFHTDMKFVCGKKFWADPYTPSQRKKLKSACLKTAKKYYEAVVALG
;
A
#
# COMPACT_ATOMS: atom_id res chain seq x y z
N MET A 1 -38.28 -24.70 4.62
CA MET A 1 -38.01 -26.00 3.95
C MET A 1 -38.91 -26.07 2.74
N ASN A 2 -38.35 -26.48 1.59
CA ASN A 2 -38.98 -27.00 0.36
C ASN A 2 -38.44 -26.35 -0.92
N THR A 3 -37.38 -26.96 -1.40
CA THR A 3 -37.00 -27.08 -2.81
C THR A 3 -38.18 -27.52 -3.68
N LEU A 4 -38.42 -26.83 -4.79
CA LEU A 4 -39.08 -27.40 -5.96
C LEU A 4 -38.06 -27.54 -7.09
N ARG A 5 -37.76 -28.79 -7.43
CA ARG A 5 -37.21 -29.20 -8.73
C ARG A 5 -38.39 -29.36 -9.68
N LEU A 6 -38.26 -28.92 -10.92
CA LEU A 6 -39.11 -29.40 -12.01
C LEU A 6 -38.27 -29.67 -13.26
N ALA A 7 -38.61 -30.79 -13.90
CA ALA A 7 -37.85 -31.47 -14.95
C ALA A 7 -38.27 -31.06 -16.37
N LEU A 8 -37.46 -31.54 -17.33
CA LEU A 8 -37.44 -31.38 -18.79
C LEU A 8 -38.74 -31.77 -19.54
N PRO A 9 -38.87 -31.37 -20.82
CA PRO A 9 -38.50 -32.27 -21.94
C PRO A 9 -37.64 -31.54 -22.99
N GLY A 10 -36.75 -32.16 -23.77
CA GLY A 10 -36.85 -33.44 -24.43
C GLY A 10 -37.24 -33.22 -25.90
N ALA A 11 -36.27 -32.99 -26.79
CA ALA A 11 -36.47 -33.01 -28.23
C ALA A 11 -35.33 -33.80 -28.88
N ALA A 12 -35.67 -35.01 -29.31
CA ALA A 12 -34.85 -35.87 -30.14
C ALA A 12 -35.00 -35.46 -31.60
N LEU A 13 -33.91 -35.44 -32.36
CA LEU A 13 -33.96 -35.52 -33.82
C LEU A 13 -32.94 -36.54 -34.32
N SER A 14 -33.48 -37.37 -35.20
CA SER A 14 -32.97 -38.62 -35.74
C SER A 14 -31.65 -38.50 -36.51
N GLY A 15 -30.89 -39.59 -36.48
CA GLY A 15 -29.62 -39.72 -37.17
C GLY A 15 -29.71 -40.04 -38.65
N VAL A 16 -28.54 -40.06 -39.29
CA VAL A 16 -28.20 -40.90 -40.44
C VAL A 16 -26.76 -41.37 -40.21
N LEU A 17 -26.59 -42.69 -40.14
CA LEU A 17 -25.30 -43.38 -40.12
C LEU A 17 -24.90 -43.66 -41.58
N LEU A 18 -23.72 -43.20 -41.99
CA LEU A 18 -23.01 -43.74 -43.14
C LEU A 18 -21.66 -44.23 -42.64
N VAL A 19 -21.50 -45.55 -42.63
CA VAL A 19 -20.24 -46.24 -42.34
C VAL A 19 -19.57 -46.55 -43.67
N THR A 20 -18.40 -45.97 -43.90
CA THR A 20 -17.40 -46.51 -44.83
C THR A 20 -16.08 -46.63 -44.07
N GLY A 21 -15.63 -47.87 -43.88
CA GLY A 21 -14.44 -48.21 -43.11
C GLY A 21 -13.14 -47.94 -43.85
N VAL A 22 -12.11 -47.52 -43.11
CA VAL A 22 -10.69 -47.63 -43.47
C VAL A 22 -9.89 -47.82 -42.16
N THR A 23 -8.77 -48.53 -42.30
CA THR A 23 -7.82 -49.18 -41.38
C THR A 23 -7.30 -48.39 -40.15
N PRO A 24 -6.78 -49.10 -39.12
CA PRO A 24 -6.17 -48.46 -37.95
C PRO A 24 -4.74 -48.00 -38.26
N ALA A 25 -4.51 -46.68 -38.25
CA ALA A 25 -3.17 -46.13 -38.15
C ALA A 25 -2.82 -45.97 -36.67
N VAL A 26 -1.86 -46.77 -36.19
CA VAL A 26 -1.17 -46.52 -34.92
C VAL A 26 -0.33 -45.24 -35.07
N ALA A 27 -0.90 -44.10 -34.70
CA ALA A 27 -0.14 -42.88 -34.54
C ALA A 27 0.68 -42.99 -33.24
N ALA A 28 1.98 -43.24 -33.37
CA ALA A 28 2.92 -43.01 -32.29
C ALA A 28 2.78 -41.56 -31.85
N SER A 29 2.29 -41.36 -30.61
CA SER A 29 2.19 -40.04 -30.01
C SER A 29 3.56 -39.64 -29.49
N ASP A 30 4.43 -39.16 -30.38
CA ASP A 30 5.56 -38.32 -29.97
C ASP A 30 5.00 -36.93 -29.64
N ALA A 31 4.39 -36.82 -28.48
CA ALA A 31 4.11 -35.53 -27.88
C ALA A 31 5.46 -34.93 -27.46
N PRO A 32 5.91 -33.79 -28.03
CA PRO A 32 7.08 -33.12 -27.51
C PRO A 32 6.77 -32.72 -26.06
N ALA A 33 7.64 -33.14 -25.14
CA ALA A 33 7.62 -32.63 -23.78
C ALA A 33 7.89 -31.12 -23.84
N GLU A 34 6.83 -30.32 -23.89
CA GLU A 34 6.93 -28.89 -23.66
C GLU A 34 7.41 -28.70 -22.23
N THR A 35 8.71 -28.44 -22.09
CA THR A 35 9.29 -27.86 -20.90
C THR A 35 8.60 -26.52 -20.66
N VAL A 36 7.56 -26.53 -19.84
CA VAL A 36 6.95 -25.34 -19.26
C VAL A 36 7.99 -24.74 -18.31
N THR A 37 8.92 -23.98 -18.87
CA THR A 37 9.75 -23.07 -18.11
C THR A 37 8.83 -21.97 -17.60
N ALA A 38 8.42 -22.08 -16.33
CA ALA A 38 7.70 -21.01 -15.66
C ALA A 38 8.55 -19.74 -15.73
N GLN A 39 8.17 -18.83 -16.63
CA GLN A 39 8.83 -17.55 -16.84
C GLN A 39 8.52 -16.66 -15.63
N VAL A 40 9.28 -16.81 -14.55
CA VAL A 40 9.21 -15.89 -13.41
C VAL A 40 9.80 -14.56 -13.88
N GLY A 41 8.94 -13.62 -14.27
CA GLY A 41 9.36 -12.27 -14.64
C GLY A 41 10.28 -11.66 -13.56
N PRO A 42 11.19 -10.75 -13.94
CA PRO A 42 12.26 -10.30 -13.05
C PRO A 42 11.70 -9.70 -11.75
N MET A 43 12.18 -10.21 -10.62
CA MET A 43 11.84 -9.67 -9.30
C MET A 43 12.26 -8.19 -9.21
N VAL A 44 11.43 -7.35 -8.55
CA VAL A 44 11.70 -5.91 -8.44
C VAL A 44 13.08 -5.65 -7.82
N THR A 45 13.93 -4.94 -8.55
CA THR A 45 15.31 -4.65 -8.14
C THR A 45 15.36 -3.68 -6.96
N LYS A 46 16.48 -3.68 -6.23
CA LYS A 46 16.72 -2.72 -5.14
C LYS A 46 16.57 -1.27 -5.60
N ALA A 47 17.11 -0.92 -6.77
CA ALA A 47 17.02 0.42 -7.33
C ALA A 47 15.56 0.82 -7.63
N GLN A 48 14.77 -0.09 -8.21
CA GLN A 48 13.35 0.14 -8.46
C GLN A 48 12.56 0.33 -7.14
N LYS A 49 12.88 -0.45 -6.10
CA LYS A 49 12.27 -0.27 -4.76
C LYS A 49 12.60 1.10 -4.18
N VAL A 50 13.87 1.51 -4.20
CA VAL A 50 14.30 2.83 -3.70
C VAL A 50 13.63 3.97 -4.46
N LYS A 51 13.55 3.88 -5.80
CA LYS A 51 12.85 4.85 -6.64
C LYS A 51 11.37 4.97 -6.26
N LYS A 52 10.68 3.83 -6.11
CA LYS A 52 9.27 3.83 -5.68
C LYS A 52 9.12 4.38 -4.27
N LEU A 53 9.95 3.98 -3.30
CA LEU A 53 9.94 4.56 -1.95
C LEU A 53 10.14 6.08 -1.97
N GLY A 54 11.04 6.58 -2.82
CA GLY A 54 11.27 8.01 -2.98
C GLY A 54 10.00 8.76 -3.39
N SER A 55 9.20 8.18 -4.28
CA SER A 55 7.92 8.78 -4.70
C SER A 55 6.86 8.84 -3.59
N LEU A 56 6.93 7.93 -2.61
CA LEU A 56 5.97 7.80 -1.50
C LEU A 56 6.41 8.51 -0.21
N THR A 57 7.69 8.87 -0.10
CA THR A 57 8.31 9.41 1.13
C THR A 57 8.93 10.80 0.92
N GLY A 58 8.52 11.49 -0.14
CA GLY A 58 8.89 12.87 -0.41
C GLY A 58 8.24 13.86 0.56
N ASN A 59 8.86 15.03 0.68
CA ASN A 59 8.42 16.13 1.52
C ASN A 59 7.45 17.07 0.78
N SER A 60 6.34 16.53 0.29
CA SER A 60 5.31 17.31 -0.43
C SER A 60 3.92 16.68 -0.28
N GLY A 61 2.87 17.49 -0.46
CA GLY A 61 1.48 17.01 -0.48
C GLY A 61 1.27 15.90 -1.51
N ALA A 62 1.75 16.10 -2.74
CA ALA A 62 1.66 15.10 -3.80
C ALA A 62 2.33 13.75 -3.43
N SER A 63 3.41 13.75 -2.63
CA SER A 63 4.01 12.49 -2.18
C SER A 63 3.16 11.81 -1.10
N ARG A 64 2.59 12.59 -0.17
CA ARG A 64 1.64 12.07 0.82
C ARG A 64 0.41 11.46 0.13
N ASP A 65 -0.14 12.11 -0.88
CA ASP A 65 -1.32 11.62 -1.61
C ASP A 65 -1.00 10.30 -2.33
N ARG A 66 0.15 10.22 -3.03
CA ARG A 66 0.63 8.96 -3.62
C ARG A 66 0.84 7.85 -2.59
N TRP A 67 1.23 8.19 -1.37
CA TRP A 67 1.35 7.21 -0.28
C TRP A 67 -0.02 6.69 0.16
N PHE A 68 -1.03 7.55 0.29
CA PHE A 68 -2.40 7.12 0.57
C PHE A 68 -2.98 6.25 -0.57
N ASP A 69 -2.70 6.60 -1.82
CA ASP A 69 -3.09 5.77 -2.97
C ASP A 69 -2.41 4.40 -2.91
N ALA A 70 -1.11 4.37 -2.59
CA ALA A 70 -0.36 3.13 -2.46
C ALA A 70 -0.87 2.27 -1.29
N LEU A 71 -1.23 2.89 -0.15
CA LEU A 71 -1.85 2.22 0.98
C LEU A 71 -3.20 1.61 0.59
N THR A 72 -4.02 2.35 -0.16
CA THR A 72 -5.30 1.87 -0.69
C THR A 72 -5.09 0.69 -1.64
N GLN A 73 -4.13 0.78 -2.54
CA GLN A 73 -3.75 -0.33 -3.44
C GLN A 73 -3.26 -1.55 -2.67
N HIS A 74 -2.52 -1.36 -1.59
CA HIS A 74 -2.02 -2.44 -0.74
C HIS A 74 -3.16 -3.17 -0.06
N LYS A 75 -4.10 -2.42 0.56
CA LYS A 75 -5.31 -2.98 1.18
C LYS A 75 -6.18 -3.75 0.18
N LYS A 76 -6.23 -3.30 -1.08
CA LYS A 76 -6.92 -3.96 -2.19
C LYS A 76 -6.12 -5.10 -2.84
N GLY A 77 -4.94 -5.44 -2.31
CA GLY A 77 -4.10 -6.53 -2.82
C GLY A 77 -3.57 -6.32 -4.24
N LYS A 78 -3.49 -5.09 -4.75
CA LYS A 78 -3.13 -4.83 -6.15
C LYS A 78 -1.69 -5.24 -6.46
N ALA A 79 -1.50 -5.96 -7.57
CA ALA A 79 -0.17 -6.39 -8.04
C ALA A 79 0.80 -5.21 -8.27
N SER A 80 0.27 -4.04 -8.65
CA SER A 80 1.02 -2.79 -8.85
C SER A 80 1.89 -2.40 -7.65
N ILE A 81 1.44 -2.68 -6.43
CA ILE A 81 2.17 -2.38 -5.19
C ILE A 81 2.70 -3.64 -4.49
N LYS A 82 1.99 -4.77 -4.53
CA LYS A 82 2.42 -6.03 -3.91
C LYS A 82 3.80 -6.50 -4.41
N LYS A 83 4.10 -6.28 -5.70
CA LYS A 83 5.39 -6.65 -6.31
C LYS A 83 6.62 -6.06 -5.60
N TYR A 84 6.47 -4.91 -4.93
CA TYR A 84 7.58 -4.28 -4.20
C TYR A 84 7.87 -4.97 -2.85
N ARG A 85 6.92 -5.74 -2.31
CA ARG A 85 7.01 -6.41 -1.00
C ARG A 85 7.41 -5.43 0.11
N PHE A 86 6.79 -4.24 0.11
CA PHE A 86 7.00 -3.26 1.16
C PHE A 86 6.44 -3.76 2.49
N ASP A 87 7.10 -3.36 3.57
CA ASP A 87 6.62 -3.49 4.93
C ASP A 87 5.58 -2.40 5.20
N TRP A 88 4.34 -2.81 5.50
CA TRP A 88 3.23 -1.92 5.84
C TRP A 88 2.89 -1.99 7.33
N GLY A 89 3.70 -2.66 8.15
CA GLY A 89 3.56 -2.65 9.60
C GLY A 89 3.75 -1.24 10.16
N THR A 90 2.99 -0.91 11.19
CA THR A 90 3.07 0.35 11.91
C THR A 90 2.67 0.14 13.36
N ASP A 91 3.35 0.84 14.24
CA ASP A 91 3.04 1.02 15.66
C ASP A 91 2.52 2.45 15.91
N TYR A 92 2.14 3.13 14.81
CA TYR A 92 1.66 4.50 14.77
C TYR A 92 2.58 5.46 15.50
N CYS A 93 2.05 6.33 16.35
CA CYS A 93 2.85 7.38 16.99
C CYS A 93 3.58 6.88 18.24
N SER A 94 4.26 5.73 18.17
CA SER A 94 4.80 5.03 19.34
C SER A 94 5.45 5.94 20.39
N GLY A 95 5.06 5.74 21.65
CA GLY A 95 5.50 6.59 22.77
C GLY A 95 4.88 7.99 22.81
N ALA A 96 3.93 8.32 21.93
CA ALA A 96 3.24 9.61 21.90
C ALA A 96 1.75 9.48 21.50
N PRO A 97 0.87 10.41 21.92
CA PRO A 97 -0.54 10.38 21.52
C PRO A 97 -0.75 10.54 20.00
N GLU A 98 -1.64 9.74 19.40
CA GLU A 98 -2.06 9.94 18.02
C GLU A 98 -3.02 11.14 17.89
N LYS A 99 -4.03 11.16 18.77
CA LYS A 99 -5.06 12.20 18.84
C LYS A 99 -4.66 13.24 19.86
N ILE A 100 -4.73 14.50 19.44
CA ILE A 100 -4.35 15.64 20.28
C ILE A 100 -5.50 16.66 20.35
N SER A 101 -5.38 17.62 21.28
CA SER A 101 -6.41 18.62 21.55
C SER A 101 -6.92 19.33 20.29
N GLY A 102 -8.22 19.58 20.23
CA GLY A 102 -8.85 20.24 19.08
C GLY A 102 -9.22 19.32 17.93
N GLY A 103 -9.16 18.00 18.13
CA GLY A 103 -9.59 16.99 17.15
C GLY A 103 -8.55 16.71 16.06
N TYR A 104 -7.29 17.10 16.27
CA TYR A 104 -6.22 16.76 15.34
C TYR A 104 -5.74 15.33 15.58
N ASP A 105 -5.36 14.66 14.50
CA ASP A 105 -4.98 13.26 14.50
C ASP A 105 -3.72 13.05 13.63
N PHE A 106 -2.64 12.61 14.26
CA PHE A 106 -1.35 12.36 13.64
C PHE A 106 -1.15 10.90 13.19
N THR A 107 -2.13 10.01 13.37
CA THR A 107 -2.04 8.57 13.04
C THR A 107 -1.40 8.32 11.68
N PHE A 108 -1.90 8.97 10.62
CA PHE A 108 -1.38 8.75 9.27
C PHE A 108 -0.04 9.43 8.99
N ALA A 109 0.29 10.51 9.70
CA ALA A 109 1.64 11.09 9.63
C ALA A 109 2.66 10.09 10.20
N CYS A 110 2.34 9.48 11.35
CA CYS A 110 3.16 8.45 11.98
C CYS A 110 3.24 7.18 11.13
N TYR A 111 2.12 6.72 10.56
CA TYR A 111 2.13 5.55 9.67
C TYR A 111 3.02 5.77 8.42
N ARG A 112 2.95 6.95 7.78
CA ARG A 112 3.84 7.22 6.64
C ARG A 112 5.32 7.29 7.05
N HIS A 113 5.60 7.79 8.25
CA HIS A 113 6.95 7.83 8.83
C HIS A 113 7.50 6.42 9.07
N ASP A 114 6.74 5.55 9.74
CA ASP A 114 7.06 4.14 9.96
C ASP A 114 7.32 3.39 8.66
N PHE A 115 6.44 3.58 7.68
CA PHE A 115 6.58 3.01 6.36
C PHE A 115 7.93 3.38 5.74
N GLY A 116 8.32 4.65 5.82
CA GLY A 116 9.64 5.10 5.36
C GLY A 116 10.77 4.40 6.12
N TYR A 117 10.73 4.44 7.45
CA TYR A 117 11.77 3.87 8.32
C TYR A 117 12.00 2.38 8.05
N ARG A 118 10.94 1.58 8.11
CA ARG A 118 11.00 0.12 7.97
C ARG A 118 11.53 -0.26 6.60
N ASN A 119 10.99 0.33 5.54
CA ASN A 119 11.35 -0.04 4.18
C ASN A 119 12.75 0.42 3.77
N TYR A 120 13.19 1.62 4.16
CA TYR A 120 14.55 2.05 3.85
C TYR A 120 15.59 1.28 4.67
N LYS A 121 15.37 1.04 5.97
CA LYS A 121 16.27 0.20 6.77
C LYS A 121 16.44 -1.19 6.16
N LYS A 122 15.33 -1.81 5.71
CA LYS A 122 15.33 -3.12 5.03
C LYS A 122 15.99 -3.11 3.65
N THR A 123 15.81 -2.04 2.88
CA THR A 123 16.24 -2.00 1.47
C THR A 123 17.69 -1.54 1.29
N VAL A 124 18.11 -0.51 2.04
CA VAL A 124 19.45 0.09 1.90
C VAL A 124 20.38 -0.19 3.07
N GLY A 125 19.87 -0.76 4.17
CA GLY A 125 20.62 -1.00 5.40
C GLY A 125 20.59 0.21 6.36
N LYS A 126 20.84 -0.05 7.65
CA LYS A 126 20.73 0.96 8.73
C LYS A 126 21.66 2.16 8.53
N LYS A 127 22.92 1.93 8.12
CA LYS A 127 23.92 3.00 7.91
C LYS A 127 23.51 3.96 6.78
N ALA A 128 23.16 3.43 5.61
CA ALA A 128 22.71 4.24 4.48
C ALA A 128 21.38 4.95 4.77
N PHE A 129 20.46 4.29 5.49
CA PHE A 129 19.23 4.91 5.94
C PHE A 129 19.51 6.15 6.81
N LYS A 130 20.33 5.99 7.86
CA LYS A 130 20.66 7.08 8.79
C LYS A 130 21.29 8.28 8.07
N ASN A 131 22.23 8.03 7.17
CA ASN A 131 22.99 9.09 6.51
C ASN A 131 22.21 9.82 5.40
N TYR A 132 21.41 9.09 4.60
CA TYR A 132 20.87 9.65 3.34
C TYR A 132 19.35 9.74 3.28
N HIS A 133 18.64 9.09 4.20
CA HIS A 133 17.19 8.91 4.07
C HIS A 133 16.41 9.34 5.30
N LYS A 134 16.94 9.10 6.50
CA LYS A 134 16.32 9.51 7.76
C LYS A 134 15.96 11.00 7.80
N PRO A 135 16.87 11.96 7.47
CA PRO A 135 16.55 13.38 7.59
C PRO A 135 15.37 13.83 6.71
N ARG A 136 15.28 13.31 5.49
CA ARG A 136 14.16 13.66 4.58
C ARG A 136 12.84 13.01 5.01
N ILE A 137 12.87 11.84 5.62
CA ILE A 137 11.67 11.15 6.12
C ILE A 137 11.16 11.86 7.37
N ASP A 138 12.05 12.24 8.30
CA ASP A 138 11.69 13.04 9.48
C ASP A 138 11.11 14.39 9.08
N LYS A 139 11.70 15.05 8.06
CA LYS A 139 11.17 16.31 7.51
C LYS A 139 9.79 16.12 6.89
N ALA A 140 9.57 15.03 6.15
CA ALA A 140 8.27 14.71 5.56
C ALA A 140 7.19 14.46 6.64
N PHE A 141 7.56 13.77 7.72
CA PHE A 141 6.71 13.56 8.89
C PHE A 141 6.28 14.87 9.55
N HIS A 142 7.23 15.78 9.79
CA HIS A 142 6.92 17.10 10.32
C HIS A 142 5.94 17.87 9.40
N THR A 143 6.18 17.85 8.09
CA THR A 143 5.30 18.49 7.11
C THR A 143 3.89 17.91 7.12
N ASP A 144 3.73 16.60 7.30
CA ASP A 144 2.41 15.97 7.41
C ASP A 144 1.66 16.37 8.66
N MET A 145 2.33 16.39 9.82
CA MET A 145 1.71 16.86 11.06
C MET A 145 1.30 18.33 10.94
N LYS A 146 2.12 19.18 10.32
CA LYS A 146 1.75 20.58 10.04
C LYS A 146 0.54 20.68 9.12
N PHE A 147 0.42 19.80 8.13
CA PHE A 147 -0.75 19.73 7.27
C PHE A 147 -2.01 19.36 8.07
N VAL A 148 -1.92 18.39 8.99
CA VAL A 148 -3.02 18.07 9.92
C VAL A 148 -3.44 19.30 10.72
N CYS A 149 -2.49 20.05 11.28
CA CYS A 149 -2.79 21.28 12.02
C CYS A 149 -3.45 22.38 11.17
N GLY A 150 -3.29 22.33 9.85
CA GLY A 150 -3.92 23.24 8.90
C GLY A 150 -5.36 22.88 8.52
N LYS A 151 -5.85 21.69 8.89
CA LYS A 151 -7.19 21.23 8.52
C LYS A 151 -8.28 22.06 9.20
N LYS A 152 -9.35 22.29 8.44
CA LYS A 152 -10.63 22.83 8.92
C LYS A 152 -11.61 21.68 9.10
N PHE A 153 -12.41 21.73 10.16
CA PHE A 153 -13.44 20.75 10.44
C PHE A 153 -14.80 21.33 10.03
N TRP A 154 -15.67 20.50 9.43
CA TRP A 154 -16.95 20.95 8.89
C TRP A 154 -17.97 21.29 10.00
N ALA A 155 -17.98 20.51 11.08
CA ALA A 155 -18.72 20.75 12.31
C ALA A 155 -17.74 21.04 13.45
N ASP A 156 -17.06 22.18 13.36
CA ASP A 156 -16.08 22.60 14.35
C ASP A 156 -16.80 23.20 15.58
N PRO A 157 -16.76 22.57 16.77
CA PRO A 157 -17.45 23.08 17.96
C PRO A 157 -16.74 24.28 18.60
N TYR A 158 -15.57 24.67 18.08
CA TYR A 158 -14.75 25.73 18.65
C TYR A 158 -14.94 27.06 17.93
N THR A 159 -14.95 28.16 18.69
CA THR A 159 -14.91 29.51 18.13
C THR A 159 -13.61 29.75 17.33
N PRO A 160 -13.57 30.74 16.41
CA PRO A 160 -12.36 31.07 15.66
C PRO A 160 -11.12 31.35 16.54
N SER A 161 -11.32 31.99 17.70
CA SER A 161 -10.25 32.28 18.67
C SER A 161 -9.71 31.01 19.32
N GLN A 162 -10.59 30.11 19.77
CA GLN A 162 -10.20 28.81 20.31
C GLN A 162 -9.47 27.97 19.25
N ARG A 163 -9.98 27.94 18.01
CA ARG A 163 -9.34 27.22 16.90
C ARG A 163 -7.94 27.74 16.59
N LYS A 164 -7.71 29.06 16.66
CA LYS A 164 -6.37 29.65 16.51
C LYS A 164 -5.41 29.15 17.60
N LYS A 165 -5.86 29.11 18.86
CA LYS A 165 -5.05 28.58 19.97
C LYS A 165 -4.75 27.08 19.81
N LEU A 166 -5.77 26.29 19.46
CA LEU A 166 -5.63 24.85 19.21
C LEU A 166 -4.68 24.55 18.04
N LYS A 167 -4.76 25.32 16.95
CA LYS A 167 -3.80 25.22 15.84
C LYS A 167 -2.37 25.50 16.28
N SER A 168 -2.15 26.52 17.11
CA SER A 168 -0.82 26.81 17.68
C SER A 168 -0.31 25.66 18.55
N ALA A 169 -1.16 25.09 19.41
CA ALA A 169 -0.82 23.93 20.23
C ALA A 169 -0.49 22.69 19.38
N CYS A 170 -1.25 22.45 18.30
CA CYS A 170 -0.98 21.39 17.34
C CYS A 170 0.40 21.54 16.69
N LEU A 171 0.74 22.75 16.22
CA LEU A 171 2.04 23.01 15.60
C LEU A 171 3.21 22.85 16.60
N LYS A 172 3.02 23.24 17.86
CA LYS A 172 4.02 23.00 18.92
C LYS A 172 4.21 21.50 19.17
N THR A 173 3.12 20.73 19.18
CA THR A 173 3.17 19.28 19.35
C THR A 173 3.86 18.59 18.16
N ALA A 174 3.53 19.00 16.93
CA ALA A 174 4.20 18.53 15.72
C ALA A 174 5.72 18.78 15.76
N LYS A 175 6.16 19.93 16.26
CA LYS A 175 7.58 20.24 16.47
C LYS A 175 8.24 19.29 17.46
N LYS A 176 7.60 19.00 18.60
CA LYS A 176 8.12 18.05 19.60
C LYS A 176 8.28 16.64 19.02
N TYR A 177 7.31 16.17 18.24
CA TYR A 177 7.36 14.84 17.61
C TYR A 177 8.52 14.76 16.62
N TYR A 178 8.68 15.81 15.80
CA TYR A 178 9.81 15.92 14.88
C TYR A 178 11.16 15.93 15.61
N GLU A 179 11.31 16.72 16.66
CA GLU A 179 12.54 16.80 17.45
C GLU A 179 12.89 15.46 18.09
N ALA A 180 11.89 14.73 18.62
CA ALA A 180 12.08 13.41 19.19
C ALA A 180 12.64 12.41 18.16
N VAL A 181 12.02 12.31 16.96
CA VAL A 181 12.51 11.37 15.94
C VAL A 181 13.87 11.77 15.39
N VAL A 182 14.18 13.06 15.31
CA VAL A 182 15.51 13.55 14.92
C VAL A 182 16.57 13.11 15.93
N ALA A 183 16.28 13.22 17.23
CA ALA A 183 17.19 12.86 18.30
C ALA A 183 17.48 11.34 18.40
N LEU A 184 16.54 10.48 17.98
CA LEU A 184 16.65 9.01 18.07
C LEU A 184 17.66 8.35 17.09
N GLY A 185 18.51 9.14 16.42
CA GLY A 185 19.80 8.72 15.84
C GLY A 185 19.84 7.44 15.00
#